data_AF-Q2PDH1-F1
#
_entry.id   AF-Q2PDH1-F1
#
_cell.length_a   1.000
_cell.length_b   1.000
_cell.length_c   1.000
_cell.angle_alpha   90.00
_cell.angle_beta   90.00
_cell.angle_gamma   90.00
#
_symmetry.space_group_name_H-M   'P 1'
#
loop_
_entity.id
_entity.type
_entity.pdbx_description
1 polymer ?
#
loop_
_entity_poly.entity_id
_entity_poly.type
_entity_poly.pdbx_seq_one_letter_code
_entity_poly.pdbx_strand_id
1 'polypeptide(L)'
;LVLTGPPNLRPALVDFVGSFTKNISLMICGDILMEDGTAVLPQRNVARLVKWLNHRKVRAFYTPITSDNLREGASHLLQATGLGKLKPNTLIMGFKTNWQECSPHSMEDYITTISDTFDSNYGVCLLRMMDGLDISEEIEGEEDRNGDVGPTVQIRTVFQNK
;
A
#
# COMPACT_ATOMS: atom_id res chain seq x y z
N LEU A 1 4.94 5.52 7.42
CA LEU A 1 3.99 4.48 6.96
C LEU A 1 3.61 4.82 5.53
N VAL A 2 3.73 3.87 4.61
CA VAL A 2 3.41 4.05 3.19
C VAL A 2 2.31 3.07 2.85
N LEU A 3 1.15 3.54 2.41
CA LEU A 3 0.05 2.69 1.96
C LEU A 3 0.31 2.24 0.52
N THR A 4 1.19 1.27 0.38
CA THR A 4 1.60 0.74 -0.93
C THR A 4 0.62 -0.28 -1.48
N GLY A 5 -0.16 -0.94 -0.61
CA GLY A 5 -0.68 -2.26 -0.96
C GLY A 5 0.47 -3.25 -1.13
N PRO A 6 0.35 -4.25 -2.01
CA PRO A 6 1.48 -5.06 -2.42
C PRO A 6 2.59 -4.17 -3.04
N PRO A 7 3.81 -4.14 -2.48
CA PRO A 7 4.84 -3.17 -2.89
C PRO A 7 5.32 -3.36 -4.34
N ASN A 8 5.17 -4.55 -4.90
CA ASN A 8 5.48 -4.84 -6.30
C ASN A 8 4.51 -4.18 -7.29
N LEU A 9 3.28 -3.88 -6.89
CA LEU A 9 2.29 -3.22 -7.74
C LEU A 9 2.48 -1.71 -7.82
N ARG A 10 3.20 -1.11 -6.86
CA ARG A 10 3.47 0.34 -6.82
C ARG A 10 4.94 0.66 -6.57
N PRO A 11 5.85 0.20 -7.45
CA PRO A 11 7.28 0.38 -7.24
C PRO A 11 7.71 1.83 -7.16
N ALA A 12 7.09 2.73 -7.95
CA ALA A 12 7.43 4.14 -7.94
C ALA A 12 7.19 4.81 -6.57
N LEU A 13 6.11 4.42 -5.88
CA LEU A 13 5.82 4.90 -4.52
C LEU A 13 6.86 4.37 -3.52
N VAL A 14 7.24 3.10 -3.64
CA VAL A 14 8.27 2.48 -2.80
C VAL A 14 9.62 3.16 -3.01
N ASP A 15 10.04 3.36 -4.26
CA ASP A 15 11.35 3.93 -4.61
C ASP A 15 11.44 5.41 -4.22
N PHE A 16 10.34 6.16 -4.37
CA PHE A 16 10.24 7.56 -3.93
C PHE A 16 10.46 7.69 -2.42
N VAL A 17 9.76 6.89 -1.62
CA VAL A 17 9.91 6.93 -0.16
C VAL A 17 11.23 6.31 0.30
N GLY A 18 11.70 5.27 -0.38
CA GLY A 18 13.02 4.67 -0.16
C GLY A 18 14.15 5.70 -0.33
N SER A 19 14.03 6.57 -1.33
CA SER A 19 14.97 7.67 -1.58
C SER A 19 14.97 8.73 -0.48
N PHE A 20 13.84 8.93 0.19
CA PHE A 20 13.70 9.83 1.33
C PHE A 20 14.26 9.23 2.63
N THR A 21 13.97 7.96 2.88
CA THR A 21 14.35 7.27 4.13
C THR A 21 15.80 6.81 4.15
N LYS A 22 16.43 6.62 2.97
CA LYS A 22 17.85 6.33 2.74
C LYS A 22 18.43 5.24 3.65
N ASN A 23 17.65 4.22 3.99
CA ASN A 23 18.07 3.13 4.88
C ASN A 23 18.46 3.56 6.32
N ILE A 24 18.16 4.81 6.71
CA ILE A 24 18.42 5.39 8.04
C ILE A 24 17.10 5.51 8.81
N SER A 25 16.03 5.92 8.13
CA SER A 25 14.69 6.06 8.73
C SER A 25 13.88 4.78 8.65
N LEU A 26 12.81 4.72 9.44
CA LEU A 26 11.85 3.62 9.44
C LEU A 26 10.88 3.76 8.26
N MET A 27 10.89 2.76 7.38
CA MET A 27 9.88 2.60 6.33
C MET A 27 9.02 1.38 6.63
N ILE A 28 7.70 1.56 6.56
CA ILE A 28 6.71 0.49 6.71
C ILE A 28 5.80 0.56 5.48
N CYS A 29 5.76 -0.50 4.70
CA CYS A 29 4.84 -0.72 3.59
C CYS A 29 3.58 -1.39 4.15
N GLY A 30 2.52 -0.61 4.29
CA GLY A 30 1.20 -1.07 4.73
C GLY A 30 0.39 -1.57 3.54
N ASP A 31 -0.25 -2.72 3.74
CA ASP A 31 -1.17 -3.33 2.79
C ASP A 31 -2.50 -3.62 3.49
N ILE A 32 -3.58 -3.01 2.98
CA ILE A 32 -4.92 -3.10 3.57
C ILE A 32 -5.75 -3.97 2.64
N LEU A 33 -6.05 -5.18 3.10
CA LEU A 33 -6.86 -6.16 2.39
C LEU A 33 -8.31 -5.97 2.80
N MET A 34 -9.16 -5.64 1.83
CA MET A 34 -10.60 -5.52 2.03
C MET A 34 -11.23 -6.91 2.17
N GLU A 35 -12.09 -7.08 3.17
CA GLU A 35 -12.66 -8.38 3.51
C GLU A 35 -13.87 -8.72 2.64
N ASP A 36 -13.64 -9.51 1.58
CA ASP A 36 -14.72 -10.03 0.71
C ASP A 36 -15.20 -11.42 1.18
N GLY A 37 -15.08 -11.72 2.48
CA GLY A 37 -15.62 -12.93 3.13
C GLY A 37 -14.86 -14.24 2.93
N THR A 38 -13.75 -14.31 2.17
CA THR A 38 -12.99 -15.58 1.99
C THR A 38 -11.47 -15.47 1.75
N ALA A 39 -10.82 -14.34 2.01
CA ALA A 39 -9.39 -14.20 1.74
C ALA A 39 -8.51 -14.55 2.96
N VAL A 40 -8.07 -15.80 3.05
CA VAL A 40 -6.94 -16.19 3.92
C VAL A 40 -5.71 -15.42 3.43
N LEU A 41 -5.12 -14.57 4.29
CA LEU A 41 -3.79 -13.97 4.09
C LEU A 41 -2.84 -15.04 3.55
N PRO A 42 -2.43 -15.01 2.26
CA PRO A 42 -1.52 -16.02 1.77
C PRO A 42 -0.16 -15.69 2.40
N GLN A 43 0.19 -16.33 3.51
CA GLN A 43 1.49 -16.15 4.18
C GLN A 43 2.66 -16.36 3.20
N ARG A 44 2.45 -17.14 2.12
CA ARG A 44 3.38 -17.30 1.00
C ARG A 44 3.69 -16.00 0.24
N ASN A 45 2.76 -15.04 0.18
CA ASN A 45 2.96 -13.77 -0.52
C ASN A 45 3.88 -12.82 0.26
N VAL A 46 3.83 -12.83 1.61
CA VAL A 46 4.64 -11.94 2.45
C VAL A 46 6.14 -12.15 2.21
N ALA A 47 6.61 -13.41 2.24
CA ALA A 47 8.02 -13.71 2.04
C ALA A 47 8.51 -13.32 0.64
N ARG A 48 7.66 -13.46 -0.39
CA ARG A 48 7.95 -13.05 -1.77
C ARG A 48 8.11 -11.52 -1.86
N LEU A 49 7.18 -10.77 -1.25
CA LEU A 49 7.19 -9.30 -1.27
C LEU A 49 8.36 -8.73 -0.48
N VAL A 50 8.72 -9.35 0.65
CA VAL A 50 9.93 -8.97 1.41
C VAL A 50 11.21 -9.26 0.61
N LYS A 51 11.28 -10.40 -0.10
CA LYS A 51 12.40 -10.67 -1.02
C LYS A 51 12.48 -9.64 -2.14
N TRP A 52 11.34 -9.22 -2.71
CA TRP A 52 11.27 -8.18 -3.73
C TRP A 52 11.81 -6.83 -3.21
N LEU A 53 11.43 -6.42 -1.99
CA LEU A 53 11.96 -5.21 -1.34
C LEU A 53 13.49 -5.29 -1.15
N ASN A 54 13.98 -6.43 -0.66
CA ASN A 54 15.41 -6.66 -0.45
C ASN A 54 16.21 -6.66 -1.77
N HIS A 55 15.65 -7.23 -2.84
CA HIS A 55 16.27 -7.22 -4.17
C HIS A 55 16.45 -5.78 -4.69
N ARG A 56 15.48 -4.90 -4.41
CA ARG A 56 15.54 -3.46 -4.71
C ARG A 56 16.36 -2.63 -3.71
N LYS A 57 16.97 -3.27 -2.70
CA LYS A 57 17.75 -2.62 -1.64
C LYS A 57 16.95 -1.62 -0.80
N VAL A 58 15.63 -1.84 -0.68
CA VAL A 58 14.74 -1.01 0.14
C VAL A 58 14.59 -1.66 1.52
N ARG A 59 15.07 -1.00 2.58
CA ARG A 59 14.90 -1.46 3.96
C ARG A 59 13.54 -1.01 4.51
N ALA A 60 12.52 -1.82 4.28
CA ALA A 60 11.18 -1.59 4.78
C ALA A 60 10.60 -2.84 5.45
N PHE A 61 9.76 -2.64 6.46
CA PHE A 61 8.87 -3.68 6.97
C PHE A 61 7.62 -3.74 6.09
N TYR A 62 7.14 -4.94 5.78
CA TYR A 62 5.87 -5.13 5.08
C TYR A 62 4.83 -5.65 6.08
N THR A 63 3.68 -4.97 6.15
CA THR A 63 2.64 -5.24 7.15
C THR A 63 1.28 -5.30 6.44
N PRO A 64 0.82 -6.51 6.08
CA PRO A 64 -0.54 -6.70 5.61
C PRO A 64 -1.50 -6.76 6.80
N ILE A 65 -2.65 -6.11 6.65
CA ILE A 65 -3.77 -6.15 7.60
C ILE A 65 -5.08 -6.34 6.83
N THR A 66 -6.08 -6.90 7.51
CA THR A 66 -7.45 -6.99 7.01
C THR A 66 -8.30 -5.91 7.66
N SER A 67 -9.17 -5.26 6.89
CA SER A 67 -10.10 -4.25 7.39
C SER A 67 -11.25 -4.05 6.39
N ASP A 68 -12.41 -3.64 6.90
CA ASP A 68 -13.60 -3.39 6.08
C ASP A 68 -13.43 -2.21 5.12
N ASN A 69 -12.62 -1.22 5.48
CA ASN A 69 -12.40 -0.02 4.68
C ASN A 69 -10.98 0.54 4.82
N LEU A 70 -10.62 1.46 3.92
CA LEU A 70 -9.30 2.10 3.89
C LEU A 70 -9.01 2.84 5.20
N ARG A 71 -10.01 3.55 5.71
CA ARG A 71 -9.88 4.46 6.85
C ARG A 71 -9.52 3.71 8.12
N GLU A 72 -10.29 2.67 8.44
CA GLU A 72 -10.03 1.82 9.61
C GLU A 72 -8.69 1.10 9.47
N GLY A 73 -8.38 0.56 8.29
CA GLY A 73 -7.10 -0.09 8.06
C GLY A 73 -5.91 0.87 8.25
N ALA A 74 -6.00 2.08 7.71
CA ALA A 74 -4.97 3.10 7.89
C ALA A 74 -4.81 3.50 9.35
N SER A 75 -5.92 3.65 10.08
CA SER A 75 -5.93 3.94 11.52
C SER A 75 -5.27 2.82 12.32
N HIS A 76 -5.63 1.55 12.06
CA HIS A 76 -5.01 0.38 12.69
C HIS A 76 -3.51 0.35 12.44
N LEU A 77 -3.06 0.60 11.21
CA LEU A 77 -1.63 0.67 10.91
C LEU A 77 -0.94 1.81 11.65
N LEU A 78 -1.51 3.02 11.67
CA LEU A 78 -0.91 4.18 12.35
C LEU A 78 -0.80 3.98 13.86
N GLN A 79 -1.74 3.26 14.48
CA GLN A 79 -1.78 3.05 15.92
C GLN A 79 -1.00 1.80 16.38
N ALA A 80 -1.02 0.73 15.58
CA ALA A 80 -0.47 -0.57 15.98
C ALA A 80 0.88 -0.89 15.34
N THR A 81 1.37 -0.10 14.38
CA THR A 81 2.69 -0.34 13.78
C THR A 81 3.82 0.39 14.51
N GLY A 82 4.93 -0.32 14.67
CA GLY A 82 6.12 0.18 15.35
C GLY A 82 6.33 -0.38 16.75
N LEU A 83 7.53 -0.21 17.29
CA LEU A 83 7.89 -0.66 18.64
C LEU A 83 8.67 0.43 19.39
N GLY A 84 8.10 0.90 20.50
CA GLY A 84 8.71 1.94 21.33
C GLY A 84 8.91 3.25 20.57
N LYS A 85 10.17 3.66 20.38
CA LYS A 85 10.50 4.88 19.61
C LYS A 85 10.44 4.67 18.09
N LEU A 86 10.43 3.41 17.62
CA LEU A 86 10.34 3.06 16.20
C LEU A 86 8.88 3.03 15.77
N LYS A 87 8.24 4.19 15.66
CA LYS A 87 6.87 4.34 15.15
C LYS A 87 6.85 5.22 13.91
N PRO A 88 5.90 5.03 12.96
CA PRO A 88 5.73 5.98 11.87
C PRO A 88 5.41 7.38 12.42
N ASN A 89 5.80 8.41 11.68
CA ASN A 89 5.49 9.83 11.98
C ASN A 89 4.83 10.54 10.78
N THR A 90 4.75 9.87 9.63
CA THR A 90 4.16 10.41 8.40
C THR A 90 3.46 9.26 7.67
N LEU A 91 2.22 9.52 7.24
CA LEU A 91 1.48 8.69 6.30
C LEU A 91 1.78 9.15 4.88
N ILE A 92 2.11 8.20 4.01
CA ILE A 92 2.36 8.46 2.59
C ILE A 92 1.38 7.61 1.79
N MET A 93 0.64 8.24 0.89
CA MET A 93 -0.36 7.58 0.05
C MET A 93 -0.21 7.98 -1.42
N GLY A 94 -0.72 7.14 -2.32
CA GLY A 94 -0.90 7.52 -3.71
C GLY A 94 -2.07 8.49 -3.87
N PHE A 95 -1.97 9.42 -4.82
CA PHE A 95 -3.10 10.24 -5.21
C PHE A 95 -4.15 9.39 -5.93
N LYS A 96 -5.39 9.42 -5.46
CA LYS A 96 -6.53 8.75 -6.10
C LYS A 96 -6.92 9.48 -7.38
N THR A 97 -6.52 8.94 -8.54
CA THR A 97 -6.76 9.54 -9.87
C THR A 97 -8.21 9.42 -10.32
N ASN A 98 -8.86 8.29 -10.02
CA ASN A 98 -10.24 7.99 -10.40
C ASN A 98 -11.30 8.59 -9.45
N TRP A 99 -10.99 9.71 -8.80
CA TRP A 99 -11.85 10.30 -7.77
C TRP A 99 -13.23 10.75 -8.31
N GLN A 100 -13.36 11.05 -9.60
CA GLN A 100 -14.63 11.42 -10.25
C GLN A 100 -15.52 10.22 -10.56
N GLU A 101 -14.93 9.04 -10.71
CA GLU A 101 -15.61 7.82 -11.17
C GLU A 101 -15.83 6.81 -10.03
N CYS A 102 -15.10 6.98 -8.92
CA CYS A 102 -15.21 6.10 -7.77
C CYS A 102 -16.53 6.27 -7.02
N SER A 103 -16.87 5.26 -6.21
CA SER A 103 -18.04 5.36 -5.34
C SER A 103 -17.88 6.50 -4.32
N PRO A 104 -18.97 7.21 -3.95
CA PRO A 104 -18.91 8.28 -2.96
C PRO A 104 -18.28 7.83 -1.62
N HIS A 105 -18.58 6.60 -1.19
CA HIS A 105 -18.00 6.00 0.02
C HIS A 105 -16.48 5.84 -0.06
N SER A 106 -15.95 5.38 -1.21
CA SER A 106 -14.49 5.23 -1.39
C SER A 106 -13.78 6.59 -1.38
N MET A 107 -14.42 7.63 -1.92
CA MET A 107 -13.89 9.00 -1.87
C MET A 107 -13.90 9.54 -0.45
N GLU A 108 -15.00 9.35 0.27
CA GLU A 108 -15.16 9.73 1.67
C GLU A 108 -14.11 9.06 2.56
N ASP A 109 -13.89 7.75 2.40
CA ASP A 109 -12.85 7.02 3.12
C ASP A 109 -11.46 7.62 2.89
N TYR A 110 -11.12 7.93 1.63
CA TYR A 110 -9.82 8.50 1.29
C TYR A 110 -9.60 9.88 1.90
N ILE A 111 -10.60 10.78 1.83
CA ILE A 111 -10.53 12.12 2.42
C ILE A 111 -10.48 12.02 3.95
N THR A 112 -11.34 11.18 4.54
CA THR A 112 -11.42 11.01 5.99
C THR A 112 -10.13 10.41 6.54
N THR A 113 -9.49 9.50 5.82
CA THR A 113 -8.16 8.98 6.16
C THR A 113 -7.13 10.12 6.27
N ILE A 114 -7.15 11.08 5.34
CA ILE A 114 -6.24 12.25 5.38
C ILE A 114 -6.55 13.11 6.62
N SER A 115 -7.82 13.42 6.85
CA SER A 115 -8.26 14.22 8.00
C SER A 115 -7.88 13.58 9.34
N ASP A 116 -8.24 12.30 9.54
CA ASP A 116 -7.93 11.54 10.76
C ASP A 116 -6.41 11.45 11.02
N THR A 117 -5.61 11.42 9.95
CA THR A 117 -4.15 11.41 10.06
C THR A 117 -3.61 12.73 10.60
N PHE A 118 -4.16 13.87 10.14
CA PHE A 118 -3.83 15.18 10.69
C PHE A 118 -4.28 15.32 12.14
N ASP A 119 -5.49 14.86 12.47
CA ASP A 119 -6.01 14.88 13.85
C ASP A 119 -5.14 14.05 14.80
N SER A 120 -4.52 13.00 14.29
CA SER A 120 -3.57 12.15 15.01
C SER A 120 -2.14 12.72 15.08
N ASN A 121 -1.92 13.97 14.64
CA ASN A 121 -0.62 14.66 14.62
C ASN A 121 0.46 13.96 13.77
N TYR A 122 0.06 13.26 12.71
CA TYR A 122 0.98 12.70 11.72
C TYR A 122 1.12 13.63 10.52
N GLY A 123 2.29 13.62 9.88
CA GLY A 123 2.44 14.24 8.57
C GLY A 123 1.71 13.45 7.49
N VAL A 124 1.23 14.12 6.43
CA VAL A 124 0.66 13.47 5.25
C VAL A 124 1.47 13.84 4.01
N CYS A 125 1.77 12.86 3.16
CA CYS A 125 2.35 13.07 1.85
C CYS A 125 1.55 12.30 0.79
N LEU A 126 1.18 12.99 -0.30
CA LEU A 126 0.47 12.39 -1.42
C LEU A 126 1.36 12.41 -2.65
N LEU A 127 1.62 11.23 -3.23
CA LEU A 127 2.36 11.11 -4.47
C LEU A 127 1.41 11.04 -5.65
N ARG A 128 1.52 11.97 -6.60
CA ARG A 128 0.79 11.95 -7.88
C ARG A 128 1.77 11.79 -9.03
N MET A 129 1.55 10.77 -9.84
CA MET A 129 2.23 10.58 -11.12
C MET A 129 1.25 10.78 -12.27
N MET A 130 1.75 11.17 -13.44
CA MET A 130 0.91 11.42 -14.62
C MET A 130 0.20 10.15 -15.09
N ASP A 131 0.91 9.02 -15.06
CA ASP A 131 0.40 7.73 -15.56
C ASP A 131 -0.28 6.87 -14.47
N GLY A 132 -0.34 7.37 -13.23
CA GLY A 132 -0.78 6.59 -12.07
C GLY A 132 0.40 5.88 -11.37
N LEU A 133 0.07 5.07 -10.37
CA LEU A 133 1.05 4.37 -9.53
C LEU A 133 0.92 2.85 -9.61
N ASP A 134 -0.19 2.34 -10.10
CA ASP A 134 -0.51 0.91 -10.17
C ASP A 134 -0.03 0.32 -11.50
N ILE A 135 0.76 -0.74 -11.44
CA ILE A 135 1.28 -1.47 -12.60
C ILE A 135 0.77 -2.93 -12.65
N SER A 136 -0.36 -3.22 -12.01
CA SER A 136 -0.97 -4.56 -12.00
C SER A 136 -1.12 -5.18 -13.40
N GLU A 137 -1.59 -4.40 -14.38
CA GLU A 137 -1.80 -4.88 -15.77
C GLU A 137 -0.50 -5.30 -16.47
N GLU A 138 0.63 -4.68 -16.12
CA GLU A 138 1.93 -5.00 -16.71
C GLU A 138 2.47 -6.33 -16.17
N ILE A 139 2.21 -6.61 -14.89
CA ILE A 139 2.68 -7.83 -14.21
C ILE A 139 1.87 -9.05 -14.66
N GLU A 140 0.54 -8.90 -14.79
CA GLU A 140 -0.32 -9.99 -15.31
C GLU A 140 0.09 -10.40 -16.73
N GLY A 141 0.46 -9.43 -17.57
CA GLY A 141 0.95 -9.68 -18.93
C GLY A 141 2.32 -10.37 -19.01
N GLU A 142 3.12 -10.34 -17.94
CA GLU A 142 4.40 -11.06 -17.83
C GLU A 142 4.23 -12.48 -17.26
N GLU A 143 3.32 -12.67 -16.29
CA GLU A 143 3.02 -14.00 -15.72
C GLU A 143 2.37 -14.93 -16.76
N ASP A 144 1.47 -14.42 -17.62
CA ASP A 144 0.87 -15.17 -18.73
C ASP A 144 1.88 -15.62 -19.79
N ARG A 145 3.01 -14.91 -19.94
CA ARG A 145 4.08 -15.27 -20.90
C ARG A 145 5.06 -16.30 -20.35
N ASN A 146 5.21 -16.39 -19.03
CA ASN A 146 6.16 -17.30 -18.36
C ASN A 146 5.52 -18.61 -17.85
N GLY A 147 4.20 -18.79 -17.99
CA GLY A 147 3.53 -20.08 -17.76
C GLY A 147 3.47 -20.54 -16.30
N ASP A 148 3.73 -19.66 -15.33
CA ASP A 148 3.58 -19.98 -13.90
C ASP A 148 2.18 -19.58 -13.44
N VAL A 149 1.22 -20.52 -13.55
CA VAL A 149 -0.18 -20.31 -13.12
C VAL A 149 -0.24 -20.35 -11.59
N GLY A 150 0.09 -19.23 -10.95
CA GLY A 150 -0.29 -18.95 -9.57
C GLY A 150 -1.74 -18.50 -9.48
N PRO A 151 -2.44 -18.68 -8.34
CA PRO A 151 -3.84 -18.31 -8.23
C PRO A 151 -3.99 -16.79 -8.39
N THR A 152 -4.77 -16.40 -9.40
CA THR A 152 -5.18 -15.02 -9.69
C THR A 152 -5.94 -14.48 -8.48
N VAL A 153 -5.33 -13.60 -7.71
CA VAL A 153 -6.05 -12.84 -6.69
C VAL A 153 -6.33 -11.48 -7.30
N GLN A 154 -7.58 -11.25 -7.69
CA GLN A 154 -8.09 -9.90 -7.94
C GLN A 154 -8.08 -9.14 -6.61
N ILE A 155 -6.91 -8.62 -6.22
CA ILE A 155 -6.80 -7.74 -5.05
C ILE A 155 -7.28 -6.38 -5.54
N ARG A 156 -8.55 -6.05 -5.27
CA ARG A 156 -9.05 -4.68 -5.40
C ARG A 156 -8.35 -3.81 -4.36
N THR A 157 -7.16 -3.32 -4.69
CA THR A 157 -6.53 -2.27 -3.90
C THR A 157 -7.28 -0.96 -4.07
N VAL A 158 -7.28 -0.13 -3.01
CA VAL A 158 -8.06 1.12 -2.94
C VAL A 158 -7.70 2.15 -4.02
N PHE A 159 -6.49 2.06 -4.54
CA PHE A 159 -6.02 2.86 -5.67
C PHE A 159 -6.18 2.03 -6.93
N GLN A 160 -7.38 2.08 -7.50
CA GLN A 160 -7.73 1.35 -8.70
C GLN A 160 -7.16 2.03 -9.96
N ASN A 161 -7.04 1.22 -11.01
CA ASN A 161 -6.58 1.61 -12.34
C ASN A 161 -7.46 2.71 -12.96
N LYS A 162 -6.95 3.24 -14.08
CA LYS A 162 -7.70 4.13 -14.99
C LYS A 162 -9.01 3.51 -15.44
#